data_AF-A0A3A9ACL5-F1
#
_entry.id   AF-A0A3A9ACL5-F1
#
_cell.length_a   1.000
_cell.length_b   1.000
_cell.length_c   1.000
_cell.angle_alpha   90.00
_cell.angle_beta   90.00
_cell.angle_gamma   90.00
#
_symmetry.space_group_name_H-M   'P 1'
#
loop_
_entity.id
_entity.type
_entity.pdbx_description
1 polymer ?
#
loop_
_entity_poly.entity_id
_entity_poly.type
_entity_poly.pdbx_seq_one_letter_code
_entity_poly.pdbx_strand_id
1 'polypeptide(L)' 'MKVKFIDNVDISGKININKGETFEAREDGDFIMIRMKDDSTVKAPKSEIEGILEIVEGE' A
#
# COMPACT_ATOMS: atom_id res chain seq x y z
N MET A 1 -4.81 8.49 -4.29
CA MET A 1 -4.05 8.91 -3.10
C MET A 1 -2.64 8.36 -3.19
N LYS A 2 -1.66 8.98 -2.53
CA LYS A 2 -0.35 8.38 -2.30
C LYS A 2 -0.22 7.96 -0.85
N VAL A 3 0.32 6.76 -0.66
CA VAL A 3 0.50 6.14 0.64
C VAL A 3 1.96 5.81 0.85
N LYS A 4 2.46 6.02 2.07
CA LYS A 4 3.80 5.69 2.50
C LYS A 4 3.72 4.61 3.56
N PHE A 5 4.53 3.58 3.40
CA PHE A 5 4.66 2.53 4.39
C PHE A 5 5.68 2.96 5.45
N ILE A 6 5.27 2.99 6.72
CA ILE A 6 6.12 3.43 7.83
C ILE A 6 6.87 2.27 8.51
N ASP A 7 6.56 1.04 8.10
CA ASP A 7 7.26 -0.19 8.45
C ASP A 7 7.38 -1.12 7.23
N ASN A 8 8.17 -2.18 7.35
CA ASN A 8 8.26 -3.21 6.34
C ASN A 8 7.01 -4.09 6.37
N VAL A 9 6.44 -4.40 5.21
CA VAL A 9 5.26 -5.27 5.11
C VAL A 9 5.38 -6.25 3.97
N ASP A 10 5.02 -7.49 4.25
CA ASP A 10 4.75 -8.49 3.22
C ASP A 10 3.23 -8.51 2.98
N ILE A 11 2.81 -8.15 1.76
CA ILE A 11 1.39 -8.17 1.38
C ILE A 11 1.10 -9.51 0.73
N SER A 12 0.43 -10.37 1.50
CA SER A 12 -0.08 -11.66 1.04
C SER A 12 0.95 -12.56 0.32
N GLY A 13 2.24 -12.49 0.67
CA GLY A 13 3.34 -13.27 0.08
C GLY A 13 3.72 -12.86 -1.35
N LYS A 14 3.12 -11.79 -1.88
CA LYS A 14 3.31 -11.37 -3.27
C LYS A 14 4.33 -10.26 -3.42
N ILE A 15 4.39 -9.39 -2.44
CA ILE A 15 5.26 -8.22 -2.46
C ILE A 15 5.78 -7.91 -1.07
N ASN A 16 7.06 -7.58 -1.02
CA ASN A 16 7.69 -7.01 0.15
C ASN A 16 7.88 -5.50 -0.09
N ILE A 17 7.21 -4.69 0.73
CA ILE A 17 7.34 -3.24 0.72
C ILE A 17 8.26 -2.85 1.86
N ASN A 18 9.27 -2.01 1.57
CA ASN A 18 10.17 -1.52 2.59
C ASN A 18 9.65 -0.24 3.23
N LYS A 19 10.04 -0.04 4.48
CA LYS A 19 9.80 1.20 5.21
C LYS A 19 10.30 2.41 4.42
N GLY A 20 9.45 3.42 4.34
CA GLY A 20 9.71 4.69 3.70
C GLY A 20 9.34 4.75 2.23
N GLU A 21 8.98 3.62 1.61
CA GLU A 21 8.51 3.60 0.23
C GLU A 21 7.10 4.21 0.10
N THR A 22 6.91 4.98 -0.97
CA THR A 22 5.65 5.65 -1.30
C THR A 22 5.10 5.09 -2.60
N PHE A 23 3.80 4.79 -2.61
CA PHE A 23 3.11 4.25 -3.78
C PHE A 23 1.83 5.02 -4.06
N GLU A 24 1.41 4.99 -5.32
CA GLU A 24 0.04 5.36 -5.66
C GLU A 24 -0.91 4.26 -5.19
N ALA A 25 -2.00 4.67 -4.57
CA ALA A 25 -3.00 3.75 -4.08
C ALA A 25 -4.42 4.26 -4.32
N ARG A 26 -5.35 3.32 -4.31
CA ARG A 26 -6.79 3.54 -4.42
C ARG A 26 -7.53 2.61 -3.46
N GLU A 27 -8.49 3.14 -2.73
CA GLU A 27 -9.34 2.33 -1.87
C GLU A 27 -10.38 1.55 -2.70
N ASP A 28 -10.63 0.31 -2.29
CA ASP A 28 -11.59 -0.62 -2.87
C ASP A 28 -12.29 -1.41 -1.74
N GLY A 29 -13.28 -0.78 -1.09
CA GLY A 29 -13.97 -1.35 0.07
C GLY A 29 -13.01 -1.63 1.23
N ASP A 30 -12.95 -2.89 1.65
CA ASP A 30 -12.05 -3.37 2.72
C ASP A 30 -10.60 -3.58 2.26
N PHE A 31 -10.28 -3.19 1.03
CA PHE A 31 -8.96 -3.34 0.44
C PHE A 31 -8.39 -2.00 -0.01
N ILE A 32 -7.07 -1.99 -0.20
CA ILE A 32 -6.37 -0.95 -0.94
C ILE A 32 -5.70 -1.60 -2.16
N MET A 33 -5.80 -0.93 -3.30
CA MET A 33 -5.09 -1.27 -4.52
C MET A 33 -3.87 -0.38 -4.62
N ILE A 34 -2.68 -0.96 -4.64
CA ILE A 34 -1.39 -0.28 -4.71
C ILE A 34 -0.84 -0.47 -6.12
N ARG A 35 -0.55 0.64 -6.81
CA ARG A 35 0.07 0.64 -8.13
C ARG A 35 1.58 0.55 -7.99
N MET A 36 2.15 -0.45 -8.63
CA MET A 36 3.56 -0.75 -8.65
C MET A 36 4.28 -0.01 -9.77
N LYS A 37 5.62 0.06 -9.67
CA LYS A 37 6.47 0.71 -10.67
C LYS A 37 6.42 0.04 -12.05
N ASP A 38 6.06 -1.23 -12.11
CA ASP A 38 5.89 -2.02 -13.33
C ASP A 38 4.45 -1.95 -13.90
N ASP A 39 3.64 -0.99 -13.44
CA ASP A 39 2.22 -0.84 -13.74
C ASP A 39 1.32 -2.00 -13.26
N SER A 40 1.86 -2.98 -12.53
CA SER A 40 1.02 -3.97 -11.86
C SER A 40 0.26 -3.34 -10.69
N THR A 41 -0.86 -3.97 -10.31
CA THR A 41 -1.67 -3.53 -9.18
C THR A 41 -1.76 -4.66 -8.16
N VAL A 42 -1.36 -4.36 -6.93
CA VAL A 42 -1.46 -5.29 -5.80
C VAL A 42 -2.68 -4.92 -4.97
N LYS A 43 -3.51 -5.92 -4.65
CA LYS A 43 -4.65 -5.78 -3.75
C LYS A 43 -4.23 -6.22 -2.35
N ALA A 44 -4.23 -5.30 -1.39
CA ALA A 44 -3.88 -5.54 -0.01
C ALA A 44 -5.13 -5.36 0.89
N PRO A 45 -5.42 -6.29 1.82
CA PRO A 45 -6.46 -6.08 2.82
C PRO A 45 -6.08 -4.92 3.74
N LYS A 46 -7.01 -4.01 4.02
CA LYS A 46 -6.73 -2.89 4.95
C LYS A 46 -6.28 -3.38 6.32
N SER A 47 -6.79 -4.53 6.78
CA SER A 47 -6.39 -5.17 8.04
C SER A 47 -4.93 -5.62 8.10
N GLU A 48 -4.27 -5.90 6.96
CA GLU A 48 -2.84 -6.29 6.93
C GLU A 48 -1.91 -5.07 7.05
N ILE A 49 -2.40 -3.90 6.66
CA ILE A 49 -1.61 -2.66 6.56
C ILE A 49 -2.09 -1.58 7.52
N GLU A 50 -3.05 -1.93 8.39
CA GLU A 50 -3.60 -1.03 9.38
C GLU A 50 -2.51 -0.60 10.37
N GLY A 51 -2.38 0.71 10.58
CA GLY A 51 -1.39 1.27 11.51
C GLY A 51 0.05 1.37 10.96
N ILE A 52 0.34 0.83 9.77
CA ILE A 52 1.67 0.92 9.12
C ILE A 52 1.64 1.70 7.80
N LEU A 53 0.50 2.29 7.47
CA LEU A 53 0.27 3.09 6.27
C LEU A 53 -0.04 4.54 6.65
N GLU A 54 0.67 5.47 6.03
CA GLU A 54 0.48 6.91 6.18
C GLU A 54 0.04 7.51 4.82
N ILE A 55 -1.02 8.30 4.80
CA ILE A 55 -1.47 8.99 3.58
C ILE A 55 -0.62 10.25 3.41
N VAL A 56 0.17 10.30 2.35
CA VAL A 56 1.10 11.41 2.07
C VAL A 56 0.48 12.45 1.16
N GLU A 57 -0.48 12.04 0.31
CA GLU A 57 -1.13 12.93 -0.65
C GLU A 57 -2.53 12.40 -0.98
N GLY A 58 -3.55 13.17 -0.63
CA GLY A 58 -4.95 12.87 -0.95
C GLY A 58 -5.72 14.18 -0.96
N GLU A 59 -6.26 14.54 -2.14
CA GLU A 59 -7.42 15.44 -2.22
C GLU A 59 -8.69 14.69 -1.80
#